data_AF-A0AAD4PD86-F1
#
_entry.id   AF-A0AAD4PD86-F1
#
_cell.length_a   1.000
_cell.length_b   1.000
_cell.length_c   1.000
_cell.angle_alpha   90.00
_cell.angle_beta   90.00
_cell.angle_gamma   90.00
#
_symmetry.space_group_name_H-M   'P 1'
#
loop_
_entity.id
_entity.type
_entity.pdbx_description
1 polymer ?
#
loop_
_entity_poly.entity_id
_entity_poly.type
_entity_poly.pdbx_seq_one_letter_code
_entity_poly.pdbx_strand_id
1 'polypeptide(L)'
;MWEEKKYQGIKNITGLTEWYGKNKRLRNLVNLVIVGGFFDPSKSKDMEEMAEIKKMHVLIEKYQLKGQLRWIAAQTDRYRNSELYRYIADTKGAFVQPALYEAFGLTVIKAMNCGLPTFATNQGGPAEIIVDGVSDFHIDPNNGGESSSKIADFFEKCKTDSRYWNRISQGGLKRIYEWYSKSKPPSFRHFDEHIVVSTHSLLWPQTLTDGNDVIFEVGVKVVGGDDAKVHGGDDGLRDRDG
;
A
#
# COMPACT_ATOMS: atom_id res chain seq x y z
N MET A 1 6.92 5.38 22.03
CA MET A 1 8.13 6.17 21.67
C MET A 1 9.38 5.33 21.34
N TRP A 2 9.45 4.02 21.63
CA TRP A 2 10.61 3.18 21.30
C TRP A 2 10.42 2.20 20.12
N GLU A 3 9.19 1.98 19.63
CA GLU A 3 8.90 1.09 18.48
C GLU A 3 8.90 1.79 17.11
N GLU A 4 8.73 3.12 17.05
CA GLU A 4 8.59 3.88 15.79
C GLU A 4 9.92 4.09 15.03
N LYS A 5 11.08 3.97 15.70
CA LYS A 5 12.39 4.37 15.16
C LYS A 5 13.06 3.36 14.20
N LYS A 6 12.45 2.20 13.93
CA LYS A 6 13.16 1.06 13.30
C LYS A 6 12.64 0.61 11.92
N TYR A 7 11.63 1.26 11.35
CA TYR A 7 10.82 0.66 10.28
C TYR A 7 10.99 1.23 8.87
N GLN A 8 11.68 2.35 8.67
CA GLN A 8 11.74 2.99 7.34
C GLN A 8 12.62 2.18 6.34
N GLY A 9 13.79 1.68 6.78
CA GLY A 9 14.60 0.76 5.96
C GLY A 9 13.95 -0.60 5.69
N ILE A 10 13.00 -1.02 6.54
CA ILE A 10 12.30 -2.30 6.41
C ILE A 10 11.26 -2.23 5.27
N LYS A 11 10.65 -1.08 5.01
CA LYS A 11 9.63 -0.95 3.96
C LYS A 11 10.19 -1.10 2.54
N ASN A 12 11.47 -0.80 2.31
CA ASN A 12 12.20 -1.08 1.07
C ASN A 12 11.64 -0.40 -0.20
N ILE A 13 11.21 0.85 -0.06
CA ILE A 13 10.55 1.62 -1.14
C ILE A 13 11.54 1.97 -2.24
N THR A 14 12.73 2.39 -1.83
CA THR A 14 13.83 2.66 -2.74
C THR A 14 14.29 1.38 -3.45
N GLY A 15 14.17 0.22 -2.81
CA GLY A 15 14.36 -1.09 -3.44
C GLY A 15 13.39 -1.32 -4.60
N LEU A 16 12.08 -1.22 -4.35
CA LEU A 16 11.07 -1.35 -5.42
C LEU A 16 11.28 -0.33 -6.55
N THR A 17 11.62 0.90 -6.21
CA THR A 17 11.92 1.95 -7.20
C THR A 17 13.11 1.56 -8.07
N GLU A 18 14.15 0.99 -7.47
CA GLU A 18 15.30 0.49 -8.20
C GLU A 18 14.94 -0.71 -9.08
N TRP A 19 14.12 -1.65 -8.59
CA TRP A 19 13.67 -2.80 -9.39
C TRP A 19 12.88 -2.35 -10.62
N TYR A 20 11.92 -1.43 -10.42
CA TYR A 20 11.15 -0.82 -11.49
C TYR A 20 12.06 -0.08 -12.48
N GLY A 21 12.98 0.74 -11.98
CA GLY A 21 13.90 1.52 -12.82
C GLY A 21 14.80 0.68 -13.72
N LYS A 22 15.28 -0.47 -13.22
CA LYS A 22 16.10 -1.44 -13.98
C LYS A 22 15.29 -2.24 -14.99
N ASN A 23 14.02 -2.52 -14.71
CA ASN A 23 13.20 -3.41 -15.52
C ASN A 23 12.43 -2.65 -16.60
N LYS A 24 13.06 -2.46 -17.78
CA LYS A 24 12.42 -1.80 -18.94
C LYS A 24 11.14 -2.50 -19.40
N ARG A 25 11.06 -3.83 -19.27
CA ARG A 25 9.87 -4.60 -19.62
C ARG A 25 8.70 -4.18 -18.75
N LEU A 26 8.89 -4.15 -17.43
CA LEU A 26 7.88 -3.68 -16.48
C LEU A 26 7.47 -2.22 -16.76
N ARG A 27 8.46 -1.34 -16.98
CA ARG A 27 8.24 0.09 -17.28
C ARG A 27 7.37 0.32 -18.52
N ASN A 28 7.49 -0.54 -19.54
CA ASN A 28 6.67 -0.44 -20.75
C ASN A 28 5.24 -0.97 -20.58
N LEU A 29 4.93 -1.60 -19.44
CA LEU A 29 3.63 -2.20 -19.16
C LEU A 29 2.80 -1.32 -18.23
N VAL A 30 3.44 -0.67 -17.26
CA VAL A 30 2.76 0.02 -16.15
C VAL A 30 3.52 1.24 -15.65
N ASN A 31 2.78 2.18 -15.06
CA ASN A 31 3.35 3.25 -14.24
C ASN A 31 3.56 2.79 -12.80
N LEU A 32 4.51 3.40 -12.10
CA LEU A 32 4.73 3.20 -10.66
C LEU A 32 4.18 4.40 -9.87
N VAL A 33 3.20 4.16 -9.01
CA VAL A 33 2.69 5.15 -8.07
C VAL A 33 3.14 4.77 -6.67
N ILE A 34 3.86 5.66 -5.99
CA ILE A 34 4.28 5.49 -4.60
C ILE A 34 3.53 6.51 -3.76
N VAL A 35 2.83 6.04 -2.73
CA VAL A 35 2.12 6.91 -1.78
C VAL A 35 2.79 6.83 -0.43
N GLY A 36 3.32 7.95 0.05
CA GLY A 36 3.81 8.15 1.42
C GLY A 36 5.25 8.62 1.52
N GLY A 37 5.68 8.90 2.75
CA GLY A 37 6.92 9.62 3.05
C GLY A 37 6.87 11.12 2.72
N PHE A 38 7.97 11.81 3.00
CA PHE A 38 8.18 13.21 2.64
C PHE A 38 8.99 13.32 1.35
N PHE A 39 8.70 14.33 0.53
CA PHE A 39 9.54 14.62 -0.64
C PHE A 39 10.84 15.32 -0.27
N ASP A 40 10.79 16.16 0.75
CA ASP A 40 11.91 16.98 1.19
C ASP A 40 12.53 16.34 2.43
N PRO A 41 13.82 15.93 2.38
CA PRO A 41 14.47 15.30 3.52
C PRO A 41 14.47 16.22 4.75
N SER A 42 14.49 17.55 4.58
CA SER A 42 14.47 18.49 5.71
C SER A 42 13.18 18.45 6.55
N LYS A 43 12.10 17.87 6.00
CA LYS A 43 10.82 17.69 6.71
C LYS A 43 10.82 16.49 7.63
N SER A 44 11.79 15.58 7.50
CA SER A 44 11.98 14.47 8.41
C SER A 44 12.98 14.80 9.50
N LYS A 45 12.72 14.30 10.71
CA LYS A 45 13.67 14.32 11.84
C LYS A 45 14.44 13.01 11.97
N ASP A 46 14.13 12.01 11.13
CA ASP A 46 14.73 10.69 11.13
C ASP A 46 15.82 10.60 10.06
N MET A 47 17.04 10.26 10.47
CA MET A 47 18.19 10.15 9.56
C MET A 47 18.05 9.03 8.53
N GLU A 48 17.40 7.92 8.88
CA GLU A 48 17.14 6.83 7.95
C GLU A 48 16.10 7.23 6.91
N GLU A 49 15.01 7.88 7.34
CA GLU A 49 14.00 8.42 6.43
C GLU A 49 14.60 9.48 5.50
N MET A 50 15.43 10.39 6.02
CA MET A 50 16.16 11.37 5.20
C MET A 50 17.06 10.71 4.15
N ALA A 51 17.75 9.62 4.52
CA ALA A 51 18.60 8.88 3.60
C ALA A 51 17.77 8.19 2.50
N GLU A 52 16.65 7.57 2.86
CA GLU A 52 15.73 6.95 1.90
C GLU A 52 15.11 7.98 0.95
N ILE A 53 14.73 9.17 1.45
CA ILE A 53 14.23 10.28 0.62
C ILE A 53 15.29 10.73 -0.39
N LYS A 54 16.53 10.93 0.05
CA LYS A 54 17.64 11.29 -0.83
C LYS A 54 17.90 10.22 -1.88
N LYS A 55 17.91 8.95 -1.47
CA LYS A 55 18.07 7.80 -2.36
C LYS A 55 16.94 7.71 -3.38
N MET A 56 15.70 8.00 -2.98
CA MET A 56 14.54 8.05 -3.88
C MET A 56 14.76 9.06 -5.01
N HIS A 57 15.19 10.29 -4.69
CA HIS A 57 15.52 11.31 -5.70
C HIS A 57 16.62 10.86 -6.66
N VAL A 58 17.71 10.31 -6.12
CA VAL A 58 18.82 9.77 -6.94
C VAL A 58 18.33 8.69 -7.89
N LEU A 59 17.46 7.78 -7.45
CA LEU A 59 16.92 6.70 -8.30
C LEU A 59 15.98 7.23 -9.39
N ILE A 60 15.12 8.20 -9.07
CA ILE A 60 14.24 8.86 -10.05
C ILE A 60 15.06 9.51 -11.17
N GLU A 61 16.14 10.20 -10.82
CA GLU A 61 17.04 10.84 -11.78
C GLU A 61 17.84 9.81 -12.57
N LYS A 62 18.50 8.88 -11.87
CA LYS A 62 19.35 7.83 -12.47
C LYS A 62 18.62 7.01 -13.52
N TYR A 63 17.37 6.63 -13.25
CA TYR A 63 16.58 5.80 -14.18
C TYR A 63 15.62 6.61 -15.06
N GLN A 64 15.67 7.95 -14.97
CA GLN A 64 14.82 8.87 -15.74
C GLN A 64 13.33 8.51 -15.62
N LEU A 65 12.84 8.43 -14.38
CA LEU A 65 11.49 7.94 -14.08
C LEU A 65 10.39 9.01 -14.21
N LYS A 66 10.74 10.25 -14.58
CA LYS A 66 9.74 11.29 -14.84
C LYS A 66 8.79 10.85 -15.96
N GLY A 67 7.49 10.93 -15.71
CA GLY A 67 6.43 10.48 -16.62
C GLY A 67 6.04 9.00 -16.49
N GLN A 68 6.82 8.20 -15.76
CA GLN A 68 6.54 6.77 -15.49
C GLN A 68 6.36 6.49 -13.98
N LEU A 69 6.88 7.38 -13.13
CA LEU A 69 6.73 7.31 -11.68
C LEU A 69 6.02 8.56 -11.15
N ARG A 70 5.06 8.34 -10.26
CA ARG A 70 4.41 9.38 -9.46
C ARG A 70 4.61 9.10 -7.97
N TRP A 71 5.28 10.01 -7.28
CA TRP A 71 5.43 9.98 -5.82
C TRP A 71 4.44 10.96 -5.20
N ILE A 72 3.56 10.46 -4.33
CA ILE A 72 2.49 11.21 -3.64
C ILE A 72 2.80 11.22 -2.14
N ALA A 73 2.72 12.37 -1.49
CA ALA A 73 2.95 12.46 -0.05
C ALA A 73 1.84 11.75 0.73
N ALA A 74 2.18 11.23 1.91
CA ALA A 74 1.25 10.53 2.78
C ALA A 74 0.00 11.39 3.04
N GLN A 75 -1.17 10.83 2.80
CA GLN A 75 -2.44 11.47 3.11
C GLN A 75 -2.84 11.11 4.55
N THR A 76 -3.29 12.10 5.31
CA THR A 76 -3.79 11.89 6.68
C THR A 76 -5.24 11.40 6.71
N ASP A 77 -5.96 11.44 5.59
CA ASP A 77 -7.35 11.04 5.46
C ASP A 77 -7.50 9.54 5.13
N ARG A 78 -8.04 8.78 6.08
CA ARG A 78 -8.24 7.32 5.96
C ARG A 78 -9.28 6.93 4.90
N TYR A 79 -10.29 7.77 4.65
CA TYR A 79 -11.32 7.46 3.65
C TYR A 79 -10.76 7.52 2.24
N ARG A 80 -9.86 8.47 1.97
CA ARG A 80 -9.22 8.65 0.66
C ARG A 80 -8.28 7.50 0.30
N ASN A 81 -7.66 6.87 1.29
CA ASN A 81 -6.75 5.74 1.06
C ASN A 81 -7.50 4.48 0.56
N SER A 82 -8.75 4.27 1.00
CA SER A 82 -9.55 3.10 0.56
C SER A 82 -10.01 3.24 -0.90
N GLU A 83 -10.41 4.45 -1.30
CA GLU A 83 -10.80 4.73 -2.69
C GLU A 83 -9.63 4.63 -3.67
N LEU A 84 -8.39 4.88 -3.20
CA LEU A 84 -7.20 4.68 -4.03
C LEU A 84 -7.04 3.22 -4.48
N TYR A 85 -7.25 2.25 -3.58
CA TYR A 85 -7.20 0.84 -3.95
C TYR A 85 -8.23 0.49 -5.03
N ARG A 86 -9.45 1.01 -4.89
CA ARG A 86 -10.54 0.76 -5.84
C ARG A 86 -10.30 1.40 -7.19
N TYR A 87 -9.84 2.65 -7.20
CA TYR A 87 -9.51 3.35 -8.44
C TYR A 87 -8.47 2.57 -9.27
N ILE A 88 -7.50 1.95 -8.60
CA ILE A 88 -6.45 1.19 -9.27
C ILE A 88 -6.92 -0.19 -9.69
N ALA A 89 -7.85 -0.77 -8.94
CA ALA A 89 -8.55 -1.97 -9.39
C ALA A 89 -9.36 -1.68 -10.68
N ASP A 90 -9.97 -0.51 -10.78
CA ASP A 90 -10.70 -0.07 -11.97
C ASP A 90 -9.77 0.10 -13.19
N THR A 91 -8.54 0.57 -12.99
CA THR A 91 -7.51 0.65 -14.04
C THR A 91 -6.75 -0.67 -14.26
N LYS A 92 -7.22 -1.80 -13.72
CA LYS A 92 -6.58 -3.12 -13.83
C LYS A 92 -5.11 -3.13 -13.39
N GLY A 93 -4.83 -2.36 -12.35
CA GLY A 93 -3.54 -2.26 -11.71
C GLY A 93 -3.20 -3.41 -10.76
N ALA A 94 -2.15 -3.22 -9.97
CA ALA A 94 -1.77 -4.15 -8.89
C ALA A 94 -1.20 -3.40 -7.68
N PHE A 95 -1.25 -4.04 -6.51
CA PHE A 95 -0.59 -3.60 -5.29
C PHE A 95 0.75 -4.31 -5.11
N VAL A 96 1.77 -3.62 -4.61
CA VAL A 96 3.06 -4.23 -4.26
C VAL A 96 3.41 -3.93 -2.80
N GLN A 97 3.98 -4.91 -2.09
CA GLN A 97 4.54 -4.81 -0.74
C GLN A 97 5.95 -5.41 -0.70
N PRO A 98 7.04 -4.64 -0.97
CA PRO A 98 8.40 -5.10 -1.16
C PRO A 98 9.21 -5.11 0.14
N ALA A 99 8.56 -4.96 1.31
CA ALA A 99 9.24 -4.85 2.59
C ALA A 99 10.24 -6.00 2.80
N LEU A 100 11.41 -5.69 3.36
CA LEU A 100 12.40 -6.69 3.76
C LEU A 100 11.81 -7.69 4.77
N TYR A 101 10.85 -7.22 5.58
CA TYR A 101 10.04 -8.03 6.48
C TYR A 101 8.72 -7.30 6.78
N GLU A 102 7.59 -8.00 6.77
CA GLU A 102 6.28 -7.42 7.12
C GLU A 102 5.57 -8.33 8.12
N ALA A 103 5.44 -7.89 9.37
CA ALA A 103 4.97 -8.76 10.45
C ALA A 103 3.50 -9.20 10.28
N PHE A 104 2.62 -8.28 9.86
CA PHE A 104 1.18 -8.54 9.82
C PHE A 104 0.59 -8.47 8.42
N GLY A 105 1.02 -7.51 7.59
CA GLY A 105 0.46 -7.39 6.23
C GLY A 105 -0.93 -6.78 6.18
N LEU A 106 -1.26 -5.82 7.05
CA LEU A 106 -2.57 -5.14 7.02
C LEU A 106 -2.86 -4.46 5.67
N THR A 107 -1.84 -3.88 5.02
CA THR A 107 -2.00 -3.29 3.68
C THR A 107 -2.25 -4.34 2.60
N VAL A 108 -1.65 -5.53 2.74
CA VAL A 108 -1.91 -6.69 1.87
C VAL A 108 -3.37 -7.13 2.00
N ILE A 109 -3.87 -7.28 3.22
CA ILE A 109 -5.28 -7.64 3.47
C ILE A 109 -6.23 -6.60 2.87
N LYS A 110 -5.95 -5.30 3.05
CA LYS A 110 -6.77 -4.22 2.50
C LYS A 110 -6.82 -4.24 0.97
N ALA A 111 -5.66 -4.39 0.31
CA ALA A 111 -5.57 -4.48 -1.14
C ALA A 111 -6.37 -5.66 -1.69
N MET A 112 -6.15 -6.85 -1.11
CA MET A 112 -6.86 -8.07 -1.48
C MET A 112 -8.38 -7.96 -1.25
N ASN A 113 -8.81 -7.33 -0.15
CA ASN A 113 -10.23 -7.12 0.14
C ASN A 113 -10.89 -6.10 -0.81
N CYS A 114 -10.11 -5.25 -1.46
CA CYS A 114 -10.57 -4.38 -2.55
C CYS A 114 -10.56 -5.08 -3.92
N GLY A 115 -10.18 -6.36 -3.97
CA GLY A 115 -10.04 -7.11 -5.22
C GLY A 115 -8.84 -6.69 -6.06
N LEU A 116 -7.84 -6.03 -5.47
CA LEU A 116 -6.63 -5.61 -6.18
C LEU A 116 -5.58 -6.72 -6.11
N PRO A 117 -5.16 -7.31 -7.26
CA PRO A 117 -4.07 -8.27 -7.29
C PRO A 117 -2.83 -7.73 -6.60
N THR A 118 -2.24 -8.53 -5.73
CA THR A 118 -1.22 -8.12 -4.77
C THR A 118 0.06 -8.93 -4.95
N PHE A 119 1.20 -8.25 -4.92
CA PHE A 119 2.54 -8.82 -4.85
C PHE A 119 3.14 -8.47 -3.50
N ALA A 120 3.31 -9.42 -2.60
CA ALA A 120 3.83 -9.13 -1.26
C ALA A 120 5.06 -9.95 -0.91
N THR A 121 5.91 -9.36 -0.06
CA THR A 121 7.10 -9.99 0.48
C THR A 121 6.79 -11.39 1.03
N ASN A 122 7.66 -12.35 0.73
CA ASN A 122 7.61 -13.69 1.33
C ASN A 122 8.21 -13.73 2.76
N GLN A 123 8.53 -12.58 3.35
CA GLN A 123 9.11 -12.46 4.68
C GLN A 123 8.08 -11.91 5.69
N GLY A 124 7.58 -12.78 6.58
CA GLY A 124 6.63 -12.43 7.64
C GLY A 124 5.17 -12.77 7.30
N GLY A 125 4.22 -12.01 7.84
CA GLY A 125 2.78 -12.27 7.76
C GLY A 125 2.22 -12.49 6.34
N PRO A 126 2.62 -11.72 5.30
CA PRO A 126 2.11 -11.95 3.94
C PRO A 126 2.43 -13.34 3.37
N ALA A 127 3.48 -14.01 3.87
CA ALA A 127 3.82 -15.38 3.49
C ALA A 127 2.70 -16.36 3.85
N GLU A 128 1.97 -16.13 4.94
CA GLU A 128 0.85 -16.95 5.37
C GLU A 128 -0.48 -16.52 4.75
N ILE A 129 -0.64 -15.21 4.48
CA ILE A 129 -1.88 -14.65 3.93
C ILE A 129 -2.07 -15.09 2.48
N ILE A 130 -1.02 -15.03 1.65
CA ILE A 130 -1.09 -15.28 0.21
C ILE A 130 -0.82 -16.75 -0.12
N VAL A 131 -1.61 -17.30 -1.05
CA VAL A 131 -1.29 -18.55 -1.76
C VAL A 131 -0.74 -18.18 -3.13
N ASP A 132 0.58 -18.29 -3.30
CA ASP A 132 1.32 -17.81 -4.48
C ASP A 132 0.73 -18.36 -5.79
N GLY A 133 0.43 -17.46 -6.73
CA GLY A 133 -0.14 -17.75 -8.04
C GLY A 133 -1.63 -18.14 -8.05
N VAL A 134 -2.25 -18.30 -6.87
CA VAL A 134 -3.67 -18.69 -6.74
C VAL A 134 -4.52 -17.53 -6.23
N SER A 135 -4.21 -17.01 -5.05
CA SER A 135 -4.89 -15.83 -4.53
C SER A 135 -4.21 -14.56 -5.01
N ASP A 136 -2.89 -14.53 -4.91
CA ASP A 136 -2.01 -13.38 -5.15
C ASP A 136 -0.56 -13.88 -5.32
N PHE A 137 0.44 -13.01 -5.27
CA PHE A 137 1.83 -13.39 -5.55
C PHE A 137 2.79 -13.05 -4.41
N HIS A 138 3.74 -13.95 -4.17
CA HIS A 138 4.91 -13.69 -3.35
C HIS A 138 6.04 -13.08 -4.18
N ILE A 139 6.76 -12.13 -3.58
CA ILE A 139 8.01 -11.55 -4.10
C ILE A 139 9.12 -11.68 -3.05
N ASP A 140 10.35 -11.88 -3.50
CA ASP A 140 11.53 -11.93 -2.61
C ASP A 140 12.22 -10.55 -2.58
N PRO A 141 12.20 -9.84 -1.43
CA PRO A 141 12.79 -8.52 -1.35
C PRO A 141 14.32 -8.50 -1.51
N ASN A 142 14.99 -9.65 -1.43
CA ASN A 142 16.42 -9.80 -1.68
C ASN A 142 16.73 -10.11 -3.16
N ASN A 143 15.71 -10.43 -3.97
CA ASN A 143 15.84 -10.70 -5.39
C ASN A 143 14.89 -9.82 -6.22
N GLY A 144 15.24 -8.53 -6.31
CA GLY A 144 14.47 -7.55 -7.08
C GLY A 144 14.37 -7.83 -8.59
N GLY A 145 15.35 -8.55 -9.15
CA GLY A 145 15.34 -8.94 -10.56
C GLY A 145 14.22 -9.95 -10.85
N GLU A 146 14.13 -11.00 -10.04
CA GLU A 146 13.04 -11.98 -10.10
C GLU A 146 11.70 -11.32 -9.76
N SER A 147 11.64 -10.57 -8.67
CA SER A 147 10.41 -9.92 -8.21
C SER A 147 9.81 -8.98 -9.25
N SER A 148 10.62 -8.12 -9.87
CA SER A 148 10.14 -7.24 -10.95
C SER A 148 9.78 -8.01 -12.22
N SER A 149 10.44 -9.13 -12.49
CA SER A 149 10.10 -9.99 -13.62
C SER A 149 8.75 -10.66 -13.42
N LYS A 150 8.47 -11.17 -12.22
CA LYS A 150 7.17 -11.75 -11.86
C LYS A 150 6.03 -10.74 -12.00
N ILE A 151 6.26 -9.48 -11.58
CA ILE A 151 5.27 -8.39 -11.79
C ILE A 151 5.05 -8.15 -13.28
N ALA A 152 6.12 -8.10 -14.08
CA ALA A 152 6.00 -7.90 -15.53
C ALA A 152 5.26 -9.07 -16.22
N ASP A 153 5.57 -10.32 -15.86
CA ASP A 153 4.91 -11.51 -16.40
C ASP A 153 3.40 -11.49 -16.14
N PHE A 154 2.98 -11.03 -14.96
CA PHE A 154 1.57 -10.84 -14.66
C PHE A 154 0.90 -9.85 -15.61
N PHE A 155 1.47 -8.66 -15.81
CA PHE A 155 0.88 -7.66 -16.70
C PHE A 155 0.92 -8.07 -18.18
N GLU A 156 1.97 -8.77 -18.63
CA GLU A 156 2.01 -9.37 -19.97
C GLU A 156 0.89 -10.40 -20.13
N LYS A 157 0.70 -11.26 -19.13
CA LYS A 157 -0.37 -12.25 -19.14
C LYS A 157 -1.74 -11.61 -19.14
N CYS A 158 -1.96 -10.53 -18.38
CA CYS A 158 -3.21 -9.75 -18.42
C CYS A 158 -3.49 -9.13 -19.79
N LYS A 159 -2.46 -8.77 -20.57
CA LYS A 159 -2.63 -8.31 -21.96
C LYS A 159 -3.06 -9.44 -22.90
N THR A 160 -2.58 -10.67 -22.67
CA THR A 160 -2.90 -11.83 -23.52
C THR A 160 -4.17 -12.60 -23.11
N ASP A 161 -4.54 -12.57 -21.82
CA ASP A 161 -5.74 -13.17 -21.26
C ASP A 161 -6.46 -12.11 -20.41
N SER A 162 -7.47 -11.46 -21.00
CA SER A 162 -8.27 -10.41 -20.35
C SER A 162 -9.01 -10.89 -19.10
N ARG A 163 -9.15 -12.21 -18.90
CA ARG A 163 -9.77 -12.80 -17.70
C ARG A 163 -8.76 -13.07 -16.60
N TYR A 164 -7.47 -13.03 -16.88
CA TYR A 164 -6.45 -13.42 -15.92
C TYR A 164 -6.43 -12.50 -14.70
N TRP A 165 -6.52 -11.18 -14.92
CA TRP A 165 -6.60 -10.20 -13.83
C TRP A 165 -7.78 -10.48 -12.90
N ASN A 166 -8.98 -10.68 -13.48
CA ASN A 166 -10.21 -10.95 -12.72
C ASN A 166 -10.12 -12.27 -11.95
N ARG A 167 -9.41 -13.28 -12.49
CA ARG A 167 -9.21 -14.57 -11.81
C ARG A 167 -8.37 -14.42 -10.55
N ILE A 168 -7.26 -13.67 -10.62
CA ILE A 168 -6.42 -13.38 -9.46
C ILE A 168 -7.19 -12.54 -8.44
N SER A 169 -7.84 -11.46 -8.88
CA SER A 169 -8.71 -10.62 -8.04
C SER A 169 -9.75 -11.43 -7.25
N GLN A 170 -10.46 -12.34 -7.92
CA GLN A 170 -11.44 -13.23 -7.27
C GLN A 170 -10.77 -14.23 -6.30
N GLY A 171 -9.57 -14.72 -6.64
CA GLY A 171 -8.76 -15.56 -5.77
C GLY A 171 -8.39 -14.86 -4.47
N GLY A 172 -7.91 -13.61 -4.55
CA GLY A 172 -7.60 -12.76 -3.40
C GLY A 172 -8.81 -12.50 -2.50
N LEU A 173 -9.94 -12.10 -3.10
CA LEU A 173 -11.21 -11.89 -2.37
C LEU A 173 -11.67 -13.15 -1.64
N LYS A 174 -11.65 -14.31 -2.33
CA LYS A 174 -12.02 -15.59 -1.73
C LYS A 174 -11.09 -15.96 -0.57
N ARG A 175 -9.77 -15.77 -0.75
CA ARG A 175 -8.77 -16.05 0.28
C ARG A 175 -9.01 -15.22 1.54
N ILE A 176 -9.23 -13.92 1.40
CA ILE A 176 -9.49 -13.03 2.53
C ILE A 176 -10.79 -13.41 3.25
N TYR A 177 -11.86 -13.71 2.51
CA TYR A 177 -13.12 -14.17 3.09
C TYR A 177 -12.95 -15.45 3.92
N GLU A 178 -12.24 -16.44 3.39
CA GLU A 178 -11.95 -17.69 4.10
C GLU A 178 -11.04 -17.48 5.32
N TRP A 179 -10.03 -16.60 5.20
CA TRP A 179 -9.10 -16.26 6.28
C TRP A 179 -9.82 -15.60 7.46
N TYR A 180 -10.69 -14.62 7.18
CA TYR A 180 -11.53 -13.99 8.21
C TYR A 180 -12.52 -14.97 8.85
N SER A 181 -13.04 -15.93 8.07
CA SER A 181 -14.04 -16.91 8.55
C SER A 181 -13.44 -18.02 9.41
N LYS A 182 -12.21 -18.50 9.12
CA LYS A 182 -11.64 -19.71 9.72
C LYS A 182 -10.50 -19.45 10.71
N SER A 183 -9.80 -18.33 10.58
CA SER A 183 -8.48 -18.17 11.19
C SER A 183 -8.29 -16.83 11.91
N LYS A 184 -9.37 -16.10 12.21
CA LYS A 184 -9.27 -14.78 12.85
C LYS A 184 -8.54 -14.89 14.20
N PRO A 185 -7.30 -14.39 14.33
CA PRO A 185 -6.61 -14.40 15.60
C PRO A 185 -7.42 -13.56 16.60
N PRO A 186 -7.48 -13.91 17.90
CA PRO A 186 -8.20 -13.13 18.90
C PRO A 186 -7.78 -11.64 18.92
N SER A 187 -6.54 -11.33 18.59
CA SER A 187 -5.98 -9.98 18.47
C SER A 187 -6.57 -9.14 17.33
N PHE A 188 -7.15 -9.75 16.30
CA PHE A 188 -7.78 -9.07 15.18
C PHE A 188 -9.27 -8.77 15.39
N ARG A 189 -9.91 -9.30 16.44
CA ARG A 189 -11.34 -9.04 16.70
C ARG A 189 -11.62 -7.58 17.09
N HIS A 190 -10.63 -6.87 17.64
CA HIS A 190 -10.75 -5.47 18.08
C HIS A 190 -10.40 -4.43 16.99
N PHE A 191 -9.91 -4.86 15.82
CA PHE A 191 -9.58 -3.94 14.71
C PHE A 191 -10.77 -3.69 13.76
N ASP A 192 -11.91 -4.33 13.99
CA ASP A 192 -12.99 -4.50 13.01
C ASP A 192 -14.09 -3.43 13.04
N GLU A 193 -14.05 -2.43 13.93
CA GLU A 193 -15.15 -1.46 14.00
C GLU A 193 -15.10 -0.38 12.89
N HIS A 194 -14.07 -0.35 12.03
CA HIS A 194 -13.88 0.78 11.10
C HIS A 194 -13.48 0.45 9.66
N ILE A 195 -13.60 -0.80 9.20
CA ILE A 195 -13.51 -1.08 7.75
C ILE A 195 -14.92 -1.01 7.14
N VAL A 196 -15.49 0.20 7.13
CA VAL A 196 -16.69 0.52 6.34
C VAL A 196 -16.23 1.29 5.11
N VAL A 197 -16.32 0.67 3.93
CA VAL A 197 -16.03 1.33 2.65
C VAL A 197 -17.28 2.10 2.24
N SER A 198 -17.30 3.40 2.53
CA SER A 198 -18.38 4.32 2.13
C SER A 198 -18.05 4.96 0.77
N THR A 199 -18.96 4.80 -0.19
CA THR A 199 -18.89 5.30 -1.57
C THR A 199 -19.06 6.82 -1.65
N HIS A 200 -18.04 7.60 -2.03
CA HIS A 200 -18.22 8.94 -2.62
C HIS A 200 -17.09 9.27 -3.60
N SER A 201 -17.48 9.62 -4.82
CA SER A 201 -16.65 9.91 -5.99
C SER A 201 -15.95 11.28 -5.93
N LEU A 202 -14.69 11.35 -6.36
CA LEU A 202 -13.95 12.61 -6.58
C LEU A 202 -13.18 12.58 -7.91
N LEU A 203 -13.19 13.73 -8.60
CA LEU A 203 -12.62 13.97 -9.92
C LEU A 203 -11.09 14.18 -9.86
N TRP A 204 -10.33 13.47 -10.71
CA TRP A 204 -8.87 13.61 -10.86
C TRP A 204 -8.48 14.13 -12.26
N PRO A 205 -7.31 14.79 -12.43
CA PRO A 205 -6.86 15.31 -13.72
C PRO A 205 -6.63 14.18 -14.74
N GLN A 206 -7.20 14.35 -15.95
CA GLN A 206 -7.28 13.37 -17.04
C GLN A 206 -5.94 12.94 -17.69
N THR A 207 -4.78 13.30 -17.13
CA THR A 207 -3.49 13.10 -17.82
C THR A 207 -2.78 11.77 -17.48
N LEU A 208 -3.43 10.85 -16.76
CA LEU A 208 -2.91 9.53 -16.40
C LEU A 208 -3.92 8.39 -16.69
N THR A 209 -4.90 8.61 -17.56
CA THR A 209 -6.03 7.69 -17.79
C THR A 209 -5.76 6.57 -18.80
N ASP A 210 -4.54 6.45 -19.30
CA ASP A 210 -4.23 5.61 -20.46
C ASP A 210 -3.27 4.46 -20.06
N GLY A 211 -3.63 3.62 -19.09
CA GLY A 211 -2.79 2.44 -18.78
C GLY A 211 -3.11 1.67 -17.50
N ASN A 212 -2.43 0.52 -17.35
CA ASN A 212 -2.37 -0.26 -16.13
C ASN A 212 -1.42 0.43 -15.14
N ASP A 213 -1.86 0.70 -13.91
CA ASP A 213 -1.03 1.35 -12.89
C ASP A 213 -0.64 0.38 -11.77
N VAL A 214 0.61 0.41 -11.30
CA VAL A 214 1.02 -0.31 -10.09
C VAL A 214 1.11 0.68 -8.94
N ILE A 215 0.35 0.42 -7.87
CA ILE A 215 0.43 1.21 -6.65
C ILE A 215 1.22 0.51 -5.57
N PHE A 216 2.06 1.30 -4.95
CA PHE A 216 2.76 1.01 -3.72
C PHE A 216 2.25 1.96 -2.62
N GLU A 217 1.72 1.42 -1.51
CA GLU A 217 1.34 2.22 -0.33
C GLU A 217 2.42 2.12 0.77
N VAL A 218 3.07 3.24 1.06
CA VAL A 218 3.83 3.48 2.29
C VAL A 218 2.83 3.97 3.36
N GLY A 219 2.31 3.01 4.13
CA GLY A 219 1.85 3.17 5.51
C GLY A 219 0.78 4.24 5.83
N VAL A 220 -0.47 3.81 5.98
CA VAL A 220 -1.39 4.47 6.93
C VAL A 220 -0.80 4.44 8.35
N LYS A 221 -0.53 5.61 8.94
CA LYS A 221 -0.40 5.72 10.39
C LYS A 221 -1.77 5.51 11.03
N VAL A 222 -1.99 4.34 11.65
CA VAL A 222 -3.03 4.20 12.66
C VAL A 222 -2.53 4.95 13.89
N VAL A 223 -3.01 6.17 14.09
CA VAL A 223 -3.01 6.77 15.42
C VAL A 223 -3.88 5.86 16.28
N GLY A 224 -3.24 5.10 17.17
CA GLY A 224 -3.92 4.37 18.22
C GLY A 224 -4.70 5.37 19.06
N GLY A 225 -5.98 5.07 19.28
CA GLY A 225 -6.81 5.82 20.19
C GLY A 225 -6.28 5.66 21.61
N ASP A 226 -5.96 6.80 22.21
CA ASP A 226 -6.11 7.08 23.62
C ASP A 226 -6.43 8.57 23.71
N ASP A 227 -7.68 8.90 23.43
CA ASP A 227 -8.40 10.00 24.08
C ASP A 227 -9.86 9.56 24.25
N ALA A 228 -10.03 8.37 24.82
CA ALA A 228 -11.15 8.11 25.70
C ALA A 228 -10.85 8.79 27.05
N LYS A 229 -10.89 10.13 27.06
CA LYS A 229 -11.19 10.86 28.29
C LYS A 229 -12.61 11.39 28.17
N VAL A 230 -13.49 10.66 28.84
CA VAL A 230 -14.69 11.20 29.45
C VAL A 230 -14.29 12.45 30.25
N HIS A 231 -14.49 13.62 29.68
CA HIS A 231 -14.90 14.77 30.47
C HIS A 231 -16.34 15.07 30.09
N GLY A 232 -17.23 14.58 30.97
CA GLY A 232 -18.61 15.00 31.03
C GLY A 232 -18.67 16.52 31.17
N GLY A 233 -19.78 17.05 30.66
CA GLY A 233 -19.98 18.47 30.48
C GLY A 233 -19.85 19.27 31.77
N ASP A 234 -19.49 20.53 31.58
CA ASP A 234 -20.00 21.59 32.41
C ASP A 234 -20.40 22.72 31.47
N ASP A 235 -21.63 22.58 30.93
CA ASP A 235 -22.34 23.67 30.31
C ASP A 235 -22.76 24.62 31.43
N GLY A 236 -22.21 25.82 31.42
CA GLY A 236 -22.53 26.84 32.41
C GLY A 236 -24.01 27.22 32.40
N LEU A 237 -24.62 27.22 33.58
CA LEU A 237 -25.81 28.00 33.90
C LEU A 237 -25.69 28.60 35.32
N ARG A 238 -25.45 29.91 35.32
CA ARG A 238 -25.97 30.99 36.21
C ARG A 238 -26.45 30.62 37.63
N ASP A 239 -25.96 31.37 38.62
CA ASP A 239 -26.73 32.39 39.38
C ASP A 239 -25.79 33.04 40.43
N ARG A 240 -25.59 34.37 40.42
CA ARG A 240 -26.32 35.42 41.17
C ARG A 240 -26.19 35.33 42.70
N ASP A 241 -25.71 36.47 43.22
CA ASP A 241 -26.04 37.11 44.50
C ASP A 241 -25.67 36.42 45.83
N GLY A 242 -24.97 37.17 46.68
CA GLY A 242 -24.85 36.90 48.13
C GLY A 242 -23.48 37.12 48.71
#